data_AF-A0A941JH48-F1
#
_entry.id   AF-A0A941JH48-F1
#
_cell.length_a   1.000
_cell.length_b   1.000
_cell.length_c   1.000
_cell.angle_alpha   90.00
_cell.angle_beta   90.00
_cell.angle_gamma   90.00
#
_symmetry.space_group_name_H-M   'P 1'
#
loop_
_entity.id
_entity.type
_entity.pdbx_description
1 polymer ?
#
loop_
_entity_poly.entity_id
_entity_poly.type
_entity_poly.pdbx_seq_one_letter_code
_entity_poly.pdbx_strand_id
1 'polypeptide(L)'
;MSVEKIQELEQQISLLKIQELIKQAYEQGIEDARSKYSYPELLTRSEAMSLLKVGETKMSELMARQDFPVFREAGVKIPYRLLMKWIEKNTQIHEISGKFNKAI
;
A
#
# COMPACT_ATOMS: atom_id res chain seq x y z
N MET A 1 50.98 -0.50 18.71
CA MET A 1 49.51 -0.54 18.83
C MET A 1 49.16 -1.85 19.52
N SER A 2 48.42 -1.84 20.64
CA SER A 2 48.12 -3.06 21.41
C SER A 2 47.11 -3.95 20.67
N VAL A 3 47.22 -5.27 20.86
CA VAL A 3 46.34 -6.27 20.23
C VAL A 3 44.86 -6.00 20.56
N GLU A 4 44.56 -5.58 21.78
CA GLU A 4 43.21 -5.17 22.21
C GLU A 4 42.62 -4.06 21.34
N LYS A 5 43.44 -3.07 20.95
CA LYS A 5 42.99 -1.96 20.11
C LYS A 5 42.59 -2.43 18.71
N ILE A 6 43.31 -3.42 18.17
CA ILE A 6 43.01 -4.02 16.86
C ILE A 6 41.66 -4.76 16.94
N GLN A 7 41.47 -5.53 18.00
CA GLN A 7 40.27 -6.33 18.22
C GLN A 7 39.01 -5.48 18.40
N GLU A 8 39.14 -4.36 19.12
CA GLU A 8 38.06 -3.39 19.31
C GLU A 8 37.67 -2.72 17.98
N LEU A 9 38.66 -2.38 17.14
CA LEU A 9 38.41 -1.82 15.80
C LEU A 9 37.73 -2.85 14.86
N GLU A 10 38.12 -4.12 14.92
CA GLU A 10 37.48 -5.19 14.15
C GLU A 10 36.01 -5.35 14.54
N GLN A 11 35.69 -5.30 15.84
CA GLN A 11 34.31 -5.34 16.32
C GLN A 11 33.50 -4.14 15.82
N GLN A 12 34.06 -2.93 15.87
CA GLN A 12 33.40 -1.73 15.35
C GLN A 12 33.13 -1.81 13.85
N ILE A 13 34.12 -2.27 13.06
CA ILE A 13 33.96 -2.47 11.62
C ILE A 13 32.89 -3.52 11.32
N SER A 14 32.84 -4.61 12.08
CA SER A 14 31.82 -5.65 11.93
C SER A 14 30.42 -5.10 12.20
N LEU A 15 30.26 -4.32 13.28
CA LEU A 15 28.99 -3.72 13.64
C LEU A 15 28.49 -2.75 12.55
N LEU A 16 29.38 -1.91 12.02
CA LEU A 16 29.04 -0.98 10.94
C LEU A 16 28.60 -1.70 9.66
N LYS A 17 29.26 -2.80 9.29
CA LYS A 17 28.85 -3.63 8.14
C LYS A 17 27.45 -4.23 8.34
N ILE A 18 27.15 -4.72 9.54
CA ILE A 18 25.84 -5.28 9.84
C ILE A 18 24.76 -4.19 9.73
N GLN A 19 25.02 -2.99 10.26
CA GLN A 19 24.08 -1.87 10.16
C GLN A 19 23.81 -1.49 8.70
N GLU A 20 24.85 -1.45 7.87
CA GLU A 20 24.71 -1.16 6.45
C GLU A 20 23.91 -2.25 5.71
N LEU A 21 24.18 -3.53 5.99
CA LEU A 21 23.42 -4.65 5.41
C LEU A 21 21.94 -4.61 5.80
N ILE A 22 21.64 -4.29 7.06
CA ILE A 22 20.26 -4.15 7.53
C ILE A 22 19.56 -3.00 6.81
N LYS A 23 20.25 -1.85 6.67
CA LYS A 23 19.69 -0.69 5.95
C LYS A 23 19.39 -1.04 4.50
N GLN A 24 20.31 -1.70 3.80
CA GLN A 24 20.12 -2.13 2.41
C GLN A 24 18.95 -3.11 2.28
N ALA A 25 18.86 -4.10 3.17
CA ALA A 25 17.75 -5.06 3.17
C ALA A 25 16.41 -4.38 3.45
N TYR A 26 16.37 -3.39 4.33
CA TYR A 26 15.19 -2.59 4.60
C TYR A 26 14.77 -1.76 3.38
N GLU A 27 15.70 -1.02 2.78
CA GLU A 27 15.45 -0.20 1.59
C GLU A 27 14.95 -1.05 0.42
N GLN A 28 15.59 -2.19 0.16
CA GLN A 28 15.15 -3.17 -0.83
C GLN A 28 13.74 -3.69 -0.51
N GLY A 29 13.46 -4.03 0.74
CA GLY A 29 12.13 -4.50 1.15
C GLY A 29 11.03 -3.45 0.92
N ILE A 30 11.34 -2.17 1.12
CA ILE A 30 10.41 -1.06 0.82
C ILE A 30 10.21 -0.91 -0.70
N GLU A 31 11.27 -1.01 -1.50
CA GLU A 31 11.19 -0.93 -2.96
C GLU A 31 10.43 -2.12 -3.56
N ASP A 32 10.67 -3.32 -3.07
CA ASP A 32 9.93 -4.53 -3.43
C ASP A 32 8.45 -4.41 -3.06
N ALA A 33 8.14 -3.87 -1.89
CA ALA A 33 6.76 -3.63 -1.49
C ALA A 33 6.07 -2.58 -2.36
N ARG A 34 6.76 -1.50 -2.71
CA ARG A 34 6.25 -0.47 -3.64
C ARG A 34 6.04 -1.08 -5.03
N SER A 35 7.01 -1.79 -5.59
CA SER A 35 6.86 -2.37 -6.93
C SER A 35 5.77 -3.45 -7.00
N LYS A 36 5.62 -4.26 -5.95
CA LYS A 36 4.69 -5.40 -5.91
C LYS A 36 3.27 -5.02 -5.49
N TYR A 37 3.10 -3.98 -4.68
CA TYR A 37 1.79 -3.59 -4.12
C TYR A 37 1.37 -2.14 -4.45
N SER A 38 2.18 -1.37 -5.19
CA SER A 38 1.74 -0.05 -5.65
C SER A 38 0.71 -0.21 -6.76
N TYR A 39 -0.55 0.03 -6.41
CA TYR A 39 -1.52 0.39 -7.42
C TYR A 39 -1.07 1.70 -8.09
N PRO A 40 -1.25 1.84 -9.42
CA PRO A 40 -0.97 3.11 -10.07
C PRO A 40 -1.82 4.21 -9.45
N GLU A 41 -1.26 5.41 -9.30
CA GLU A 41 -1.98 6.56 -8.70
C GLU A 41 -3.29 6.88 -9.44
N LEU A 42 -3.28 6.65 -10.76
CA LEU A 42 -4.41 6.77 -11.66
C LEU A 42 -4.73 5.41 -12.29
N LEU A 43 -5.84 4.82 -11.88
CA LEU A 43 -6.35 3.59 -12.46
C LEU A 43 -7.00 3.87 -13.81
N THR A 44 -6.77 2.98 -14.76
CA THR A 44 -7.64 2.77 -15.91
C THR A 44 -8.98 2.17 -15.47
N ARG A 45 -9.96 2.20 -16.38
CA ARG A 45 -11.24 1.53 -16.18
C ARG A 45 -11.09 0.02 -15.90
N SER A 46 -10.22 -0.68 -16.62
CA SER A 46 -10.00 -2.12 -16.45
C SER A 46 -9.32 -2.46 -15.13
N GLU A 47 -8.38 -1.63 -14.67
CA GLU A 47 -7.75 -1.79 -13.35
C GLU A 47 -8.75 -1.55 -12.22
N ALA A 48 -9.57 -0.49 -12.31
CA ALA A 48 -10.61 -0.23 -11.32
C ALA A 48 -11.66 -1.36 -11.28
N MET A 49 -12.04 -1.93 -12.42
CA MET A 49 -12.89 -3.13 -12.48
C MET A 49 -12.24 -4.33 -11.79
N SER A 50 -10.95 -4.56 -12.04
CA SER A 50 -10.19 -5.66 -11.45
C SER A 50 -10.02 -5.50 -9.93
N LEU A 51 -9.91 -4.27 -9.46
CA LEU A 51 -9.81 -3.90 -8.04
C LEU A 51 -11.16 -4.08 -7.33
N LEU A 52 -12.24 -3.54 -7.89
CA LEU A 52 -13.59 -3.61 -7.31
C LEU A 52 -14.28 -4.97 -7.55
N LYS A 53 -13.72 -5.84 -8.40
CA LYS A 53 -14.29 -7.13 -8.83
C LYS A 53 -15.70 -6.99 -9.41
N VAL A 54 -15.88 -6.02 -10.31
CA VAL A 54 -17.16 -5.76 -10.98
C VAL A 54 -17.04 -5.89 -12.49
N GLY A 55 -18.15 -6.27 -13.14
CA GLY A 55 -18.27 -6.31 -14.60
C GLY A 55 -18.43 -4.91 -15.24
N GLU A 56 -18.35 -4.86 -16.56
CA GLU A 56 -18.37 -3.61 -17.34
C GLU A 56 -19.61 -2.75 -17.11
N THR A 57 -20.80 -3.38 -17.08
CA THR A 57 -22.08 -2.70 -16.87
C THR A 57 -22.09 -1.95 -15.54
N LYS A 58 -21.74 -2.64 -14.45
CA LYS A 58 -21.69 -2.03 -13.12
C LYS A 58 -20.64 -0.93 -13.05
N MET A 59 -19.50 -1.10 -13.72
CA MET A 59 -18.49 -0.06 -13.79
C MET A 59 -18.99 1.20 -14.53
N SER A 60 -19.71 1.04 -15.64
CA SER A 60 -20.35 2.16 -16.34
C SER A 60 -21.31 2.92 -15.43
N GLU A 61 -22.17 2.19 -14.71
CA GLU A 61 -23.11 2.77 -13.75
C GLU A 61 -22.38 3.56 -12.66
N LEU A 62 -21.31 3.00 -12.08
CA LEU A 62 -20.51 3.68 -11.06
C LEU A 62 -19.87 4.96 -11.61
N MET A 63 -19.22 4.92 -12.78
CA MET A 63 -18.56 6.07 -13.39
C MET A 63 -19.54 7.16 -13.88
N ALA A 64 -20.83 6.83 -14.01
CA ALA A 64 -21.90 7.78 -14.31
C ALA A 64 -22.42 8.50 -13.07
N ARG A 65 -22.15 7.98 -11.85
CA ARG A 65 -22.53 8.68 -10.62
C ARG A 65 -21.74 9.97 -10.46
N GLN A 66 -22.44 11.02 -10.04
CA GLN A 66 -21.84 12.35 -9.84
C GLN A 66 -20.77 12.36 -8.74
N ASP A 67 -20.89 11.48 -7.75
CA ASP A 67 -19.99 11.40 -6.60
C ASP A 67 -18.81 10.44 -6.81
N PHE A 68 -18.77 9.69 -7.91
CA PHE A 68 -17.71 8.74 -8.19
C PHE A 68 -16.47 9.44 -8.75
N PRO A 69 -15.26 9.12 -8.26
CA PRO A 69 -14.06 9.89 -8.58
C PRO A 69 -13.50 9.56 -9.97
N VAL A 70 -14.03 10.21 -11.00
CA VAL A 70 -13.55 10.11 -12.38
C VAL A 70 -12.75 11.36 -12.75
N PHE A 71 -11.54 11.16 -13.25
CA PHE A 71 -10.70 12.20 -13.84
C PHE A 71 -10.78 12.14 -15.37
N ARG A 72 -11.39 13.14 -16.00
CA ARG A 72 -11.70 13.11 -17.45
C ARG A 72 -10.67 13.83 -18.33
N GLU A 73 -9.88 14.74 -17.77
CA GLU A 73 -8.94 15.60 -18.52
C GLU A 73 -7.75 14.84 -19.16
N ALA A 74 -7.41 13.65 -18.66
CA ALA A 74 -6.29 12.84 -19.16
C ALA A 74 -6.72 11.46 -19.67
N GLY A 75 -7.87 11.38 -20.36
CA GLY A 75 -8.42 10.13 -20.89
C GLY A 75 -8.96 9.23 -19.77
N VAL A 76 -10.14 9.60 -19.26
CA VAL A 76 -10.97 8.88 -18.27
C VAL A 76 -10.18 7.91 -17.37
N LYS A 77 -9.64 8.46 -16.29
CA LYS A 77 -8.92 7.75 -15.23
C LYS A 77 -9.67 7.82 -13.91
N ILE A 78 -9.28 6.97 -12.97
CA ILE A 78 -9.86 6.91 -11.63
C ILE A 78 -8.72 7.05 -10.61
N PRO A 79 -8.60 8.18 -9.90
CA PRO A 79 -7.55 8.34 -8.91
C PRO A 79 -7.73 7.36 -7.75
N TYR A 80 -6.75 6.47 -7.53
CA TYR A 80 -6.83 5.39 -6.54
C TYR A 80 -7.15 5.91 -5.14
N ARG A 81 -6.47 6.98 -4.72
CA ARG A 81 -6.68 7.60 -3.40
C ARG A 81 -8.12 8.11 -3.20
N LEU A 82 -8.72 8.68 -4.24
CA LEU A 82 -10.10 9.17 -4.16
C LEU A 82 -11.10 8.02 -4.21
N LEU A 83 -10.79 6.96 -4.98
CA LEU A 83 -11.60 5.75 -4.99
C LEU A 83 -11.67 5.09 -3.62
N MET A 84 -10.54 4.93 -2.91
CA MET A 84 -10.53 4.37 -1.55
C MET A 84 -11.39 5.19 -0.59
N LYS A 85 -11.25 6.52 -0.60
CA LYS A 85 -12.10 7.42 0.20
C LYS A 85 -13.59 7.29 -0.14
N TRP A 86 -13.90 7.14 -1.43
CA TRP A 86 -15.28 6.92 -1.86
C TRP A 86 -15.81 5.58 -1.36
N ILE A 87 -15.00 4.50 -1.38
CA ILE A 87 -15.36 3.18 -0.83
C ILE A 87 -15.63 3.29 0.67
N GLU A 88 -14.74 3.92 1.43
CA GLU A 88 -14.92 4.14 2.87
C GLU A 88 -16.21 4.89 3.16
N LYS A 89 -16.48 5.97 2.42
CA LYS A 89 -17.71 6.77 2.57
C LYS A 89 -18.98 5.99 2.24
N ASN A 90 -18.94 5.10 1.26
CA ASN A 90 -20.10 4.35 0.77
C ASN A 90 -20.23 2.95 1.40
N THR A 91 -19.29 2.55 2.25
CA THR A 91 -19.32 1.28 2.99
C THR A 91 -19.76 1.57 4.42
N GLN A 92 -20.92 1.07 4.82
CA GLN A 92 -21.33 1.12 6.22
C GLN A 92 -20.51 0.08 7.00
N ILE A 93 -19.63 0.55 7.88
CA ILE A 93 -19.05 -0.30 8.91
C ILE A 93 -20.21 -0.67 9.83
N HIS A 94 -20.77 -1.85 9.63
CA HIS A 94 -21.59 -2.46 10.67
C HIS A 94 -20.60 -2.73 11.80
N GLU A 95 -20.67 -1.96 12.88
CA GLU A 95 -19.86 -2.18 14.06
C GLU A 95 -19.98 -3.66 14.45
N ILE A 96 -18.91 -4.43 14.26
CA ILE A 96 -18.75 -5.72 14.93
C ILE A 96 -18.34 -5.40 16.37
N SER A 97 -19.14 -4.61 17.07
CA SER A 97 -19.01 -4.38 18.50
C SER A 97 -20.12 -5.21 19.15
N GLY A 98 -19.74 -6.28 19.86
CA GLY A 98 -20.66 -6.96 20.78
C GLY A 98 -20.85 -8.47 20.69
N LYS A 99 -20.03 -9.25 19.95
CA LYS A 99 -20.13 -10.73 20.00
C LYS A 99 -18.84 -11.52 20.30
N PHE A 100 -17.77 -10.86 20.75
CA PHE A 100 -16.52 -11.55 21.13
C PHE A 100 -16.26 -11.67 22.63
N ASN A 101 -17.19 -11.25 23.51
CA ASN A 101 -17.08 -11.52 24.96
C ASN A 101 -18.29 -12.33 25.46
N LYS A 102 -18.28 -13.63 25.19
CA LYS A 102 -19.10 -14.60 25.92
C LYS A 102 -18.49 -15.99 25.85
N ALA A 103 -17.23 -16.13 26.23
CA ALA A 103 -16.58 -17.42 26.52
C ALA A 103 -15.22 -17.24 27.19
N ILE A 104 -15.15 -16.65 28.39
CA ILE A 104 -14.20 -17.00 29.46
C ILE A 104 -14.93 -16.82 30.79
#